data_AF-A0A9D8H6V2-F1
#
_entry.id   AF-A0A9D8H6V2-F1
#
_cell.length_a   1.000
_cell.length_b   1.000
_cell.length_c   1.000
_cell.angle_alpha   90.00
_cell.angle_beta   90.00
_cell.angle_gamma   90.00
#
_symmetry.space_group_name_H-M   'P 1'
#
loop_
_entity.id
_entity.type
_entity.pdbx_description
1 polymer ?
#
loop_
_entity_poly.entity_id
_entity_poly.type
_entity_poly.pdbx_seq_one_letter_code
_entity_poly.pdbx_strand_id
1 'polypeptide(L)' 'MAIRPTLWRTALRQLARTSRPGWWRRPPFIPRPDPAYLHFRLETQYGSDSAPAPGDLVTYLEWCRDEHRRQLATNA' A
#
# COMPACT_ATOMS: atom_id res chain seq x y z
N MET A 1 -2.59 -10.91 -15.45
CA MET A 1 -3.69 -10.61 -14.51
C MET A 1 -3.56 -11.50 -13.28
N ALA A 2 -2.83 -11.07 -12.26
CA ALA A 2 -2.67 -11.83 -11.01
C ALA A 2 -3.69 -11.31 -9.99
N ILE A 3 -4.91 -11.84 -10.01
CA ILE A 3 -5.92 -11.47 -9.03
C ILE A 3 -5.73 -12.40 -7.82
N ARG A 4 -4.86 -12.02 -6.89
CA ARG A 4 -4.70 -12.71 -5.60
C ARG A 4 -5.68 -12.09 -4.60
N PRO A 5 -6.90 -12.66 -4.39
CA PRO A 5 -7.96 -12.03 -3.60
C PRO A 5 -7.56 -11.78 -2.14
N THR A 6 -6.65 -12.59 -1.62
CA THR A 6 -6.12 -12.42 -0.25
C THR A 6 -5.28 -11.16 -0.08
N LEU A 7 -4.64 -10.66 -1.15
CA LEU A 7 -3.85 -9.44 -1.13
C LEU A 7 -4.71 -8.17 -1.16
N TRP A 8 -5.98 -8.25 -1.57
CA TRP A 8 -6.88 -7.09 -1.62
C TRP A 8 -7.09 -6.46 -0.24
N ARG A 9 -7.22 -7.29 0.79
CA ARG A 9 -7.32 -6.80 2.18
C ARG A 9 -6.05 -6.10 2.62
N THR A 10 -4.88 -6.65 2.30
CA THR A 10 -3.59 -6.02 2.60
C THR A 10 -3.44 -4.71 1.83
N ALA A 11 -3.80 -4.70 0.55
CA ALA A 11 -3.77 -3.52 -0.30
C ALA A 11 -4.65 -2.40 0.26
N LEU A 12 -5.91 -2.68 0.60
CA LEU A 12 -6.82 -1.70 1.20
C LEU A 12 -6.30 -1.16 2.53
N ARG A 13 -5.74 -2.01 3.40
CA ARG A 13 -5.14 -1.55 4.67
C ARG A 13 -3.94 -0.64 4.41
N GLN A 14 -3.04 -1.02 3.52
CA GLN A 14 -1.87 -0.21 3.20
C GLN A 14 -2.29 1.12 2.57
N LEU A 15 -3.25 1.08 1.65
CA LEU A 15 -3.82 2.27 1.03
C LEU A 15 -4.41 3.22 2.08
N ALA A 16 -5.19 2.70 3.02
CA ALA A 16 -5.76 3.48 4.12
C ALA A 16 -4.69 4.05 5.07
N ARG A 17 -3.58 3.33 5.32
CA ARG A 17 -2.46 3.81 6.15
C ARG A 17 -1.66 4.93 5.48
N THR A 18 -1.52 4.87 4.15
CA THR A 18 -0.83 5.90 3.35
C THR A 18 -1.75 7.06 2.96
N SER A 19 -3.05 6.93 3.21
CA SER A 19 -4.04 7.99 2.98
C SER A 19 -4.01 9.01 4.11
N ARG A 20 -4.38 10.25 3.80
CA ARG A 20 -4.47 11.32 4.80
C ARG A 20 -5.48 10.95 5.90
N PRO A 21 -5.17 11.22 7.19
CA PRO A 21 -6.13 11.04 8.28
C PRO A 21 -7.45 11.75 7.98
N GLY A 22 -8.58 11.07 8.20
CA GLY A 22 -9.90 11.65 7.96
C GLY A 22 -10.38 11.60 6.50
N TRP A 23 -9.76 10.82 5.62
CA TRP A 23 -10.24 10.59 4.24
C TRP A 23 -11.70 10.10 4.19
N TRP A 24 -12.17 9.39 5.22
CA TRP A 24 -13.55 8.90 5.35
C TRP A 24 -14.55 9.98 5.79
N ARG A 25 -14.10 11.20 6.13
CA ARG A 25 -14.98 12.29 6.57
C ARG A 25 -15.53 13.11 5.41
N ARG A 26 -14.97 12.96 4.21
CA ARG A 26 -15.38 13.71 3.01
C ARG A 26 -15.61 12.74 1.85
N PRO A 27 -16.73 12.88 1.09
CA PRO A 27 -16.90 12.15 -0.15
C PRO A 27 -15.71 12.46 -1.09
N PRO A 28 -15.20 11.48 -1.87
CA PRO A 28 -15.86 10.22 -2.25
C PRO A 28 -15.62 9.00 -1.34
N PHE A 29 -15.21 9.16 -0.07
CA PHE A 29 -15.01 8.06 0.89
C PHE A 29 -14.06 6.94 0.42
N ILE A 30 -13.21 7.25 -0.55
CA ILE A 30 -12.21 6.31 -1.06
C ILE A 30 -10.85 6.68 -0.45
N PRO A 31 -10.12 5.73 0.14
CA PRO A 31 -8.76 5.98 0.60
C PRO A 31 -7.88 6.28 -0.62
N ARG A 32 -7.51 7.56 -0.78
CA ARG A 32 -6.56 7.99 -1.81
C ARG A 32 -5.22 8.26 -1.13
N PRO A 33 -4.14 7.60 -1.58
CA PRO A 33 -2.81 7.84 -1.05
C PRO A 33 -2.41 9.29 -1.29
N ASP A 34 -1.68 9.87 -0.34
CA ASP A 34 -1.19 11.25 -0.48
C ASP A 34 -0.22 11.32 -1.67
N PRO A 35 -0.44 12.20 -2.67
CA PRO A 35 0.45 12.34 -3.81
C PRO A 35 1.87 12.74 -3.40
N ALA A 36 2.05 13.52 -2.33
CA ALA A 36 3.37 13.88 -1.84
C ALA A 36 4.11 12.66 -1.25
N TYR A 37 3.37 11.78 -0.57
CA TYR A 37 3.92 10.52 -0.06
C TYR A 37 4.29 9.56 -1.20
N LEU A 38 3.44 9.45 -2.22
CA LEU A 38 3.73 8.62 -3.39
C LEU A 38 4.96 9.13 -4.14
N HIS A 39 5.04 10.42 -4.43
CA HIS A 39 6.19 11.02 -5.10
C HIS A 39 7.48 10.76 -4.32
N PHE A 40 7.49 11.05 -3.01
CA PHE A 40 8.64 10.74 -2.16
C PHE A 40 9.05 9.27 -2.25
N ARG A 41 8.08 8.36 -2.22
CA ARG A 41 8.37 6.92 -2.23
C ARG A 41 8.87 6.43 -3.59
N LEU A 42 8.30 6.92 -4.69
CA LEU A 42 8.74 6.58 -6.04
C LEU A 42 10.13 7.14 -6.32
N GLU A 43 10.40 8.39 -5.93
CA GLU A 43 11.72 8.99 -6.04
C GLU A 43 12.77 8.20 -5.22
N THR A 44 12.45 7.84 -3.98
CA THR A 44 13.38 7.09 -3.11
C THR A 44 13.67 5.68 -3.65
N GLN A 45 12.66 4.99 -4.18
CA GLN A 45 12.78 3.59 -4.58
C GLN A 45 13.24 3.40 -6.04
N TYR A 46 12.85 4.29 -6.94
CA TYR A 46 13.06 4.16 -8.37
C TYR A 46 13.84 5.33 -8.99
N GLY A 47 14.11 6.40 -8.23
CA GLY A 47 14.79 7.60 -8.74
C GLY A 47 14.00 8.33 -9.83
N SER A 48 12.70 8.06 -9.95
CA SER A 48 11.80 8.73 -10.88
C SER A 48 10.35 8.60 -10.43
N ASP A 49 9.51 9.54 -10.83
CA ASP A 49 8.05 9.52 -10.58
C ASP A 49 7.29 8.57 -11.55
N SER A 50 8.01 7.62 -12.15
CA SER A 50 7.42 6.65 -13.08
C SER A 50 6.51 5.68 -12.35
N ALA A 51 5.35 5.37 -12.94
CA ALA A 51 4.46 4.36 -12.40
C ALA A 51 5.19 3.01 -12.33
N PRO A 52 5.23 2.35 -11.16
CA PRO A 52 5.96 1.09 -11.00
C PRO A 52 5.29 -0.03 -11.81
N ALA A 53 6.07 -1.04 -12.18
CA ALA A 53 5.52 -2.22 -12.82
C ALA A 53 4.48 -2.87 -11.91
N PRO A 54 3.33 -3.34 -12.43
CA PRO A 54 2.30 -3.97 -11.62
C PRO A 54 2.81 -5.17 -10.79
N GLY A 55 3.84 -5.86 -11.27
CA GLY A 55 4.51 -6.95 -10.56
C GLY A 55 5.19 -6.49 -9.26
N ASP A 56 5.84 -5.32 -9.26
CA ASP A 56 6.51 -4.78 -8.08
C ASP A 56 5.51 -4.45 -6.98
N LEU A 57 4.35 -3.92 -7.37
CA LEU A 57 3.26 -3.64 -6.42
C LEU A 57 2.76 -4.93 -5.76
N VAL A 58 2.61 -6.02 -6.52
CA VAL A 58 2.20 -7.32 -6.00
C VAL A 58 3.26 -7.87 -5.04
N THR A 59 4.53 -7.85 -5.42
CA THR A 59 5.66 -8.26 -4.57
C THR A 59 5.70 -7.47 -3.25
N TYR A 60 5.51 -6.15 -3.32
CA TYR A 60 5.45 -5.29 -2.13
C TYR A 60 4.29 -5.65 -1.19
N LEU A 61 3.10 -5.95 -1.75
CA LEU A 61 1.94 -6.34 -0.96
C LEU A 61 2.10 -7.71 -0.30
N GLU A 62 2.81 -8.63 -0.96
CA GLU A 62 3.17 -9.94 -0.39
C GLU A 62 4.10 -9.79 0.80
N TRP A 63 5.16 -9.00 0.63
CA TRP A 63 6.07 -8.67 1.72
C TRP A 63 5.35 -8.02 2.90
N CYS A 64 4.50 -7.01 2.64
CA CYS A 64 3.69 -6.36 3.67
C CYS A 64 2.81 -7.34 4.46
N ARG A 65 2.24 -8.35 3.80
CA ARG A 65 1.41 -9.37 4.44
C ARG A 65 2.24 -10.27 5.33
N ASP A 66 3.40 -10.71 4.82
CA ASP A 66 4.26 -11.66 5.53
C ASP A 66 4.91 -11.00 6.75
N GLU A 67 5.30 -9.73 6.65
CA GLU A 67 5.74 -8.92 7.79
C GLU A 67 4.64 -8.74 8.85
N HIS A 68 3.41 -8.49 8.44
CA HIS A 68 2.29 -8.41 9.39
C HIS A 68 2.07 -9.74 10.13
N ARG A 69 2.23 -10.88 9.46
CA ARG A 69 2.16 -12.21 10.10
C ARG A 69 3.32 -12.43 11.07
N ARG A 70 4.54 -12.03 10.69
CA ARG A 70 5.71 -12.11 11.57
C ARG A 70 5.51 -11.29 12.84
N GLN A 71 5.03 -10.05 12.71
CA GLN A 71 4.73 -9.19 13.86
C GLN A 71 3.69 -9.79 14.82
N LEU A 72 2.69 -10.50 14.28
CA LEU A 72 1.69 -11.21 15.10
C LEU A 72 2.30 -12.41 15.84
N ALA A 73 3.21 -13.15 15.19
CA ALA A 73 3.89 -14.29 15.80
C ALA A 73 4.92 -13.89 16.87
N THR A 74 5.50 -12.69 16.78
CA THR A 74 6.44 -12.16 17.79
C THR A 74 5.74 -11.58 19.02
N ASN A 75 4.49 -11.13 18.88
CA ASN A 75 3.70 -10.54 19.98
C ASN A 75 2.75 -11.54 20.67
N ALA A 76 2.81 -12.83 20.32
CA ALA A 76 2.03 -13.92 20.91
C ALA A 76 2.93 -14.81 21.78
#